data_AF-A0A8C6SSN9-F1
#
_entry.id   AF-A0A8C6SSN9-F1
#
_cell.length_a   1.000
_cell.length_b   1.000
_cell.length_c   1.000
_cell.angle_alpha   90.00
_cell.angle_beta   90.00
_cell.angle_gamma   90.00
#
_symmetry.space_group_name_H-M   'P 1'
#
loop_
_entity.id
_entity.type
_entity.pdbx_description
1 polymer ?
#
loop_
_entity_poly.entity_id
_entity_poly.type
_entity_poly.pdbx_seq_one_letter_code
_entity_poly.pdbx_strand_id
1 'polypeptide(L)'
;MALLLLSSIAMSIGFCRCDFDTTQIRVFPAVNRSIAGVFQVSFVNYLNQANYNFNASEARSLCLSLGVNIASISQVQKALTRGLETCRFGWTDEHLAVIPRIRAQVNCGQNKTGLVEWREALSKKFDVFCFNESDTAELFDPTTTSMPTTSTSHSVLHRTSSITSQPIFFTHVDSKAEQASIVGSVQGSPGKKTVVITSVVAVFLVALVTVVYIKVKRKADKEPYIEREEWTHVKYTDAKKSGSTKVVSV
;
A
#
# COMPACT_ATOMS: atom_id res chain seq x y z
N MET A 1 32.87 -24.84 -3.52
CA MET A 1 32.20 -24.29 -4.72
C MET A 1 30.68 -24.06 -4.52
N ALA A 2 29.98 -24.88 -3.72
CA ALA A 2 28.55 -24.67 -3.43
C ALA A 2 28.23 -23.43 -2.56
N LEU A 3 29.15 -23.01 -1.68
CA LEU A 3 28.96 -21.83 -0.82
C LEU A 3 29.10 -20.47 -1.54
N LEU A 4 29.71 -20.44 -2.73
CA LEU A 4 29.88 -19.21 -3.52
C LEU A 4 28.71 -18.93 -4.48
N LEU A 5 27.86 -19.95 -4.72
CA LEU A 5 26.65 -19.81 -5.53
C LEU A 5 25.48 -19.21 -4.73
N LEU A 6 25.48 -19.40 -3.41
CA LEU A 6 24.44 -18.84 -2.53
C LEU A 6 24.61 -17.33 -2.33
N SER A 7 25.84 -16.80 -2.35
CA SER A 7 26.09 -15.36 -2.26
C SER A 7 25.75 -14.60 -3.54
N SER A 8 25.87 -15.25 -4.71
CA SER A 8 25.55 -14.65 -6.02
C SER A 8 24.04 -14.64 -6.32
N ILE A 9 23.27 -15.59 -5.75
CA ILE A 9 21.80 -15.56 -5.79
C ILE A 9 21.25 -14.49 -4.84
N ALA A 10 21.89 -14.28 -3.67
CA ALA A 10 21.50 -13.23 -2.72
C ALA A 10 21.71 -11.80 -3.25
N MET A 11 22.65 -11.57 -4.17
CA MET A 11 22.88 -10.26 -4.78
C MET A 11 21.87 -9.93 -5.90
N SER A 12 21.21 -10.94 -6.48
CA SER A 12 20.21 -10.78 -7.55
C SER A 12 18.79 -10.54 -7.01
N ILE A 13 18.58 -10.67 -5.70
CA ILE A 13 17.34 -10.31 -4.99
C ILE A 13 17.40 -8.82 -4.53
N GLY A 14 18.48 -8.12 -4.88
CA GLY A 14 18.64 -6.69 -4.68
C GLY A 14 17.68 -5.87 -5.56
N PHE A 15 16.51 -5.57 -4.99
CA PHE A 15 15.70 -4.39 -5.29
C PHE A 15 15.25 -4.22 -6.75
N CYS A 16 14.12 -4.84 -7.10
CA CYS A 16 13.08 -4.01 -7.73
C CYS A 16 12.53 -3.10 -6.64
N ARG A 17 13.31 -2.09 -6.21
CA ARG A 17 12.74 -0.91 -5.57
C ARG A 17 11.94 -0.28 -6.69
N CYS A 18 10.65 -0.58 -6.75
CA CYS A 18 9.70 0.34 -7.36
C CYS A 18 9.85 1.61 -6.52
N ASP A 19 10.79 2.47 -6.91
CA ASP A 19 10.95 3.80 -6.33
C ASP A 19 9.70 4.56 -6.77
N PHE A 20 8.61 4.38 -6.03
CA PHE A 20 7.40 5.13 -6.26
C PHE A 20 7.71 6.55 -5.85
N ASP A 21 7.71 7.45 -6.83
CA ASP A 21 8.02 8.85 -6.61
C ASP A 21 6.95 9.48 -5.71
N THR A 22 7.20 9.47 -4.40
CA THR A 22 6.30 10.06 -3.41
C THR A 22 6.21 11.58 -3.52
N THR A 23 7.00 12.22 -4.39
CA THR A 23 6.93 13.67 -4.60
C THR A 23 5.60 14.11 -5.23
N GLN A 24 4.89 13.18 -5.90
CA GLN A 24 3.63 13.44 -6.58
C GLN A 24 2.40 13.08 -5.75
N ILE A 25 2.55 12.81 -4.44
CA ILE A 25 1.43 12.54 -3.55
C ILE A 25 1.37 13.50 -2.36
N ARG A 26 0.15 13.77 -1.91
CA ARG A 26 -0.18 14.48 -0.68
C ARG A 26 -0.95 13.54 0.23
N VAL A 27 -0.55 13.50 1.50
CA VAL A 27 -1.21 12.68 2.53
C VAL A 27 -1.98 13.57 3.51
N PHE A 28 -3.19 13.14 3.90
CA PHE A 28 -4.02 13.78 4.91
C PHE A 28 -4.54 12.74 5.94
N PRO A 29 -4.38 12.96 7.25
CA PRO A 29 -3.64 14.06 7.87
C PRO A 29 -2.14 14.04 7.50
N ALA A 30 -1.48 15.19 7.61
CA ALA A 30 -0.05 15.29 7.30
C ALA A 30 0.83 14.69 8.42
N VAL A 31 2.08 14.33 8.08
CA VAL A 31 3.16 13.97 9.02
C VAL A 31 2.94 12.65 9.79
N ASN A 32 2.90 11.51 9.09
CA ASN A 32 2.74 10.16 9.70
C ASN A 32 1.57 10.08 10.70
N ARG A 33 0.55 10.91 10.50
CA ARG A 33 -0.66 10.90 11.32
C ARG A 33 -1.74 10.20 10.53
N SER A 34 -2.40 9.26 11.18
CA SER A 34 -3.63 8.64 10.71
C SER A 34 -4.71 8.81 11.76
N ILE A 35 -5.98 8.75 11.35
CA ILE A 35 -7.12 8.81 12.27
C ILE A 35 -7.69 7.41 12.37
N ALA A 36 -7.48 6.76 13.51
CA ALA A 36 -7.80 5.34 13.70
C ALA A 36 -7.18 4.44 12.60
N GLY A 37 -5.93 4.69 12.23
CA GLY A 37 -5.21 3.97 11.18
C GLY A 37 -5.46 4.48 9.76
N VAL A 38 -6.47 5.32 9.53
CA VAL A 38 -6.83 5.78 8.17
C VAL A 38 -6.18 7.11 7.80
N PHE A 39 -5.66 7.20 6.58
CA PHE A 39 -5.21 8.45 5.95
C PHE A 39 -5.60 8.48 4.46
N GLN A 40 -5.86 9.67 3.92
CA GLN A 40 -6.15 9.91 2.52
C GLN A 40 -4.88 10.25 1.75
N VAL A 41 -4.71 9.68 0.56
CA VAL A 41 -3.61 9.98 -0.37
C VAL A 41 -4.19 10.56 -1.67
N SER A 42 -3.75 11.77 -2.02
CA SER A 42 -4.16 12.49 -3.24
C SER A 42 -2.95 12.69 -4.17
N PHE A 43 -3.16 12.63 -5.48
CA PHE A 43 -2.12 12.99 -6.45
C PHE A 43 -1.96 14.51 -6.52
N VAL A 44 -0.72 15.01 -6.60
CA VAL A 44 -0.43 16.43 -6.85
C VAL A 44 0.31 16.60 -8.18
N ASN A 45 -0.09 17.62 -8.96
CA ASN A 45 0.61 17.97 -10.19
C ASN A 45 1.89 18.79 -9.91
N TYR A 46 2.60 19.18 -10.97
CA TYR A 46 3.80 20.03 -10.90
C TYR A 46 3.56 21.42 -10.26
N LEU A 47 2.30 21.85 -10.14
CA LEU A 47 1.90 23.08 -9.44
C LEU A 47 1.51 22.82 -7.97
N ASN A 48 1.74 21.60 -7.46
CA ASN A 48 1.32 21.15 -6.13
C ASN A 48 -0.21 21.23 -5.90
N GLN A 49 -1.00 21.12 -6.97
CA GLN A 49 -2.47 21.11 -6.91
C GLN A 49 -2.98 19.66 -6.89
N ALA A 50 -3.90 19.37 -5.98
CA ALA A 50 -4.46 18.04 -5.81
C ALA A 50 -5.45 17.69 -6.93
N ASN A 51 -5.18 16.63 -7.67
CA ASN A 51 -6.01 16.14 -8.78
C ASN A 51 -6.41 14.68 -8.53
N TYR A 52 -7.61 14.30 -8.96
CA TYR A 52 -8.03 12.91 -8.93
C TYR A 52 -7.28 12.12 -9.99
N ASN A 53 -6.48 11.14 -9.59
CA ASN A 53 -5.63 10.43 -10.54
C ASN A 53 -5.59 8.90 -10.38
N PHE A 54 -6.29 8.33 -9.40
CA PHE A 54 -6.26 6.89 -9.16
C PHE A 54 -7.61 6.26 -9.50
N ASN A 55 -7.60 5.29 -10.43
CA ASN A 55 -8.70 4.35 -10.57
C ASN A 55 -8.71 3.33 -9.40
N ALA A 56 -9.75 2.50 -9.28
CA ALA A 56 -9.88 1.61 -8.11
C ALA A 56 -8.70 0.62 -7.94
N SER A 57 -8.13 0.12 -9.05
CA SER A 57 -6.98 -0.79 -9.00
C SER A 57 -5.65 -0.07 -8.72
N GLU A 58 -5.47 1.12 -9.29
CA GLU A 58 -4.33 2.01 -9.02
C GLU A 58 -4.31 2.45 -7.56
N ALA A 59 -5.48 2.78 -7.00
CA ALA A 59 -5.67 3.16 -5.61
C ALA A 59 -5.20 2.05 -4.65
N ARG A 60 -5.62 0.80 -4.88
CA ARG A 60 -5.15 -0.35 -4.08
C ARG A 60 -3.64 -0.53 -4.21
N SER A 61 -3.12 -0.48 -5.44
CA SER A 61 -1.69 -0.63 -5.71
C SER A 61 -0.85 0.47 -5.04
N LEU A 62 -1.38 1.69 -4.99
CA LEU A 62 -0.74 2.82 -4.32
C LEU A 62 -0.59 2.56 -2.82
N CYS A 63 -1.65 2.17 -2.11
CA CYS A 63 -1.54 1.86 -0.68
C CYS A 63 -0.51 0.74 -0.42
N LEU A 64 -0.53 -0.33 -1.23
CA LEU A 64 0.43 -1.43 -1.12
C LEU A 64 1.88 -0.97 -1.35
N SER A 65 2.11 -0.05 -2.30
CA SER A 65 3.43 0.53 -2.53
C SER A 65 3.95 1.37 -1.35
N LEU A 66 3.04 1.90 -0.54
CA LEU A 66 3.34 2.61 0.71
C LEU A 66 3.50 1.66 1.91
N GLY A 67 3.42 0.34 1.69
CA GLY A 67 3.54 -0.67 2.73
C GLY A 67 2.30 -0.80 3.62
N VAL A 68 1.14 -0.32 3.18
CA VAL A 68 -0.13 -0.36 3.91
C VAL A 68 -1.25 -0.94 3.06
N ASN A 69 -2.42 -1.18 3.64
CA ASN A 69 -3.57 -1.68 2.89
C ASN A 69 -4.49 -0.52 2.46
N ILE A 70 -5.31 -0.74 1.42
CA ILE A 70 -6.43 0.15 1.15
C ILE A 70 -7.45 0.01 2.30
N ALA A 71 -8.03 1.13 2.74
CA ALA A 71 -8.99 1.13 3.83
C ALA A 71 -10.34 0.56 3.36
N SER A 72 -10.94 -0.29 4.20
CA SER A 72 -12.35 -0.69 4.08
C SER A 72 -13.28 0.46 4.46
N ILE A 73 -14.52 0.42 3.96
CA ILE A 73 -15.60 1.35 4.37
C ILE A 73 -15.73 1.40 5.89
N SER A 74 -15.66 0.25 6.56
CA SER A 74 -15.78 0.15 8.02
C SER A 74 -14.65 0.89 8.76
N GLN A 75 -13.42 0.82 8.24
CA GLN A 75 -12.27 1.53 8.79
C GLN A 75 -12.40 3.05 8.58
N VAL A 76 -12.84 3.49 7.39
CA VAL A 76 -13.08 4.92 7.12
C VAL A 76 -14.23 5.44 7.98
N GLN A 77 -15.29 4.66 8.19
CA GLN A 77 -16.38 5.00 9.11
C GLN A 77 -15.88 5.16 10.55
N LYS A 78 -15.04 4.22 11.02
CA LYS A 78 -14.41 4.33 12.36
C LYS A 78 -13.55 5.59 12.46
N ALA A 79 -12.74 5.89 11.45
CA ALA A 79 -11.94 7.11 11.40
C ALA A 79 -12.81 8.38 11.42
N LEU A 80 -13.94 8.39 10.71
CA LEU A 80 -14.91 9.48 10.73
C LEU A 80 -15.45 9.73 12.15
N THR A 81 -15.81 8.68 12.90
CA THR A 81 -16.23 8.83 14.31
C THR A 81 -15.15 9.42 15.21
N ARG A 82 -13.88 9.38 14.77
CA ARG A 82 -12.70 9.90 15.47
C ARG A 82 -12.20 11.23 14.88
N GLY A 83 -12.95 11.87 13.99
CA GLY A 83 -12.64 13.20 13.50
C GLY A 83 -12.13 13.26 12.06
N LEU A 84 -12.07 12.16 11.31
CA LEU A 84 -11.71 12.20 9.90
C LEU A 84 -12.81 12.89 9.09
N GLU A 85 -12.48 14.02 8.48
CA GLU A 85 -13.37 14.75 7.57
C GLU A 85 -12.58 15.22 6.35
N THR A 86 -13.11 15.00 5.15
CA THR A 86 -12.51 15.46 3.90
C THR A 86 -13.57 16.06 2.98
N CYS A 87 -13.15 16.80 1.96
CA CYS A 87 -14.03 17.27 0.87
C CYS A 87 -13.62 16.64 -0.47
N ARG A 88 -13.01 15.44 -0.43
CA ARG A 88 -12.50 14.76 -1.62
C ARG A 88 -12.90 13.30 -1.59
N PHE A 89 -13.33 12.78 -2.74
CA PHE A 89 -13.66 11.38 -2.94
C PHE A 89 -12.40 10.52 -2.78
N GLY A 90 -12.49 9.44 -2.01
CA GLY A 90 -11.45 8.44 -1.91
C GLY A 90 -11.99 7.03 -2.13
N TRP A 91 -11.26 6.21 -2.87
CA TRP A 91 -11.54 4.78 -3.02
C TRP A 91 -11.35 4.02 -1.70
N THR A 92 -12.18 3.00 -1.52
CA THR A 92 -12.14 1.99 -0.44
C THR A 92 -11.95 0.59 -1.04
N ASP A 93 -11.63 -0.39 -0.20
CA ASP A 93 -11.36 -1.77 -0.63
C ASP A 93 -12.57 -2.42 -1.33
N GLU A 94 -13.78 -2.02 -0.95
CA GLU A 94 -15.06 -2.48 -1.50
C GLU A 94 -15.39 -1.88 -2.89
N HIS A 95 -14.42 -1.22 -3.54
CA HIS A 95 -14.58 -0.57 -4.84
C HIS A 95 -15.68 0.51 -4.84
N LEU A 96 -15.80 1.21 -3.72
CA LEU A 96 -16.72 2.32 -3.55
C LEU A 96 -15.94 3.59 -3.22
N ALA A 97 -16.32 4.70 -3.83
CA ALA A 97 -15.77 6.00 -3.46
C ALA A 97 -16.59 6.58 -2.31
N VAL A 98 -15.94 7.19 -1.33
CA VAL A 98 -16.60 7.78 -0.16
C VAL A 98 -16.08 9.18 0.14
N ILE A 99 -16.90 9.99 0.82
CA ILE A 99 -16.50 11.26 1.44
C ILE A 99 -16.93 11.27 2.91
N PRO A 100 -16.00 11.19 3.88
CA PRO A 100 -16.33 11.34 5.30
C PRO A 100 -16.62 12.81 5.62
N ARG A 101 -17.84 13.11 6.10
CA ARG A 101 -18.32 14.45 6.44
C ARG A 101 -18.80 14.51 7.89
N ILE A 102 -18.16 15.35 8.71
CA ILE A 102 -18.65 15.66 10.07
C ILE A 102 -19.65 16.81 10.01
N ARG A 103 -19.35 17.84 9.19
CA ARG A 103 -20.19 19.02 9.03
C ARG A 103 -20.81 19.05 7.63
N ALA A 104 -22.09 19.39 7.55
CA ALA A 104 -22.75 19.63 6.28
C ALA A 104 -22.09 20.81 5.56
N GLN A 105 -21.77 20.65 4.27
CA GLN A 105 -21.17 21.68 3.43
C GLN A 105 -21.77 21.58 2.04
N VAL A 106 -22.26 22.70 1.50
CA VAL A 106 -22.95 22.73 0.19
C VAL A 106 -22.09 22.19 -0.95
N ASN A 107 -20.78 22.39 -0.88
CA ASN A 107 -19.83 21.98 -1.91
C ASN A 107 -19.17 20.62 -1.64
N CYS A 108 -19.50 19.93 -0.54
CA CYS A 108 -18.88 18.66 -0.15
C CYS A 108 -19.95 17.62 0.21
N GLY A 109 -19.93 16.46 -0.46
CA GLY A 109 -20.81 15.34 -0.09
C GLY A 109 -22.32 15.66 -0.16
N GLN A 110 -22.77 16.48 -1.12
CA GLN A 110 -24.18 16.85 -1.30
C GLN A 110 -24.84 17.44 -0.03
N ASN A 111 -24.08 18.21 0.77
CA ASN A 111 -24.57 18.77 2.04
C ASN A 111 -25.02 17.71 3.06
N LYS A 112 -24.59 16.45 2.89
CA LYS A 112 -24.83 15.36 3.85
C LYS A 112 -23.70 15.26 4.87
N THR A 113 -24.01 14.66 6.02
CA THR A 113 -23.05 14.24 7.04
C THR A 113 -22.96 12.72 7.06
N GLY A 114 -21.98 12.18 7.77
CA GLY A 114 -21.69 10.75 7.76
C GLY A 114 -20.69 10.38 6.66
N LEU A 115 -20.57 9.08 6.40
CA LEU A 115 -19.78 8.57 5.30
C LEU A 115 -20.65 8.56 4.04
N VAL A 116 -20.45 9.56 3.19
CA VAL A 116 -21.26 9.72 1.98
C VAL A 116 -20.70 8.82 0.88
N GLU A 117 -21.46 7.79 0.52
CA GLU A 117 -21.07 6.80 -0.48
C GLU A 117 -21.38 7.24 -1.92
N TRP A 118 -20.50 6.88 -2.86
CA TRP A 118 -20.62 7.15 -4.29
C TRP A 118 -20.23 5.92 -5.11
N ARG A 119 -21.21 5.37 -5.84
CA ARG A 119 -21.00 4.27 -6.77
C ARG A 119 -20.68 4.82 -8.16
N GLU A 120 -19.50 4.48 -8.66
CA GLU A 120 -18.98 4.94 -9.95
C GLU A 120 -18.30 3.78 -10.69
N ALA A 121 -18.01 3.98 -11.98
CA ALA A 121 -17.20 3.02 -12.73
C ALA A 121 -15.80 2.87 -12.10
N LEU A 122 -15.26 1.64 -12.10
CA LEU A 122 -13.94 1.35 -11.52
C LEU A 122 -12.79 2.10 -12.20
N SER A 123 -13.01 2.57 -13.44
CA SER A 123 -12.10 3.41 -14.21
C SER A 123 -12.14 4.89 -13.82
N LYS A 124 -13.14 5.33 -13.05
CA LYS A 124 -13.24 6.70 -12.56
C LYS A 124 -12.03 7.01 -11.68
N LYS A 125 -11.50 8.22 -11.81
CA LYS A 125 -10.35 8.65 -11.02
C LYS A 125 -10.81 9.39 -9.77
N PHE A 126 -10.25 8.99 -8.62
CA PHE A 126 -10.42 9.64 -7.31
C PHE A 126 -9.08 9.65 -6.55
N ASP A 127 -9.12 10.06 -5.28
CA ASP A 127 -8.05 9.82 -4.31
C ASP A 127 -8.22 8.40 -3.71
N VAL A 128 -7.45 8.05 -2.68
CA VAL A 128 -7.60 6.77 -1.97
C VAL A 128 -7.52 6.96 -0.46
N PHE A 129 -8.26 6.16 0.30
CA PHE A 129 -8.03 5.98 1.73
C PHE A 129 -7.15 4.74 1.95
N CYS A 130 -6.01 4.91 2.60
CA CYS A 130 -5.17 3.81 3.04
C CYS A 130 -5.32 3.60 4.56
N PHE A 131 -4.97 2.40 5.02
CA PHE A 131 -5.09 1.96 6.40
C PHE A 131 -3.78 1.32 6.87
N ASN A 132 -3.20 1.94 7.90
CA ASN A 132 -2.07 1.40 8.65
C ASN A 132 -2.57 0.74 9.94
N GLU A 133 -2.37 -0.57 10.06
CA GLU A 133 -2.83 -1.35 11.20
C GLU A 133 -2.11 -0.95 12.50
N SER A 134 -0.82 -0.60 12.40
CA SER A 134 0.02 -0.26 13.55
C SER A 134 -0.48 0.98 14.30
N ASP A 135 -1.08 1.93 13.59
CA ASP A 135 -1.55 3.20 14.16
C ASP A 135 -2.94 3.10 14.80
N THR A 136 -3.55 1.91 14.82
CA THR A 136 -4.84 1.69 15.51
C THR A 136 -4.71 1.49 17.01
N ALA A 137 -3.51 1.15 17.49
CA ALA A 137 -3.24 0.78 18.88
C ALA A 137 -3.07 1.99 19.82
N GLU A 138 -2.72 3.17 19.32
CA GLU A 138 -2.31 4.31 20.16
C GLU A 138 -3.44 5.05 20.90
N LEU A 139 -4.69 4.57 20.84
CA LEU A 139 -5.85 5.24 21.47
C LEU A 139 -6.67 4.34 22.41
N PHE A 140 -6.15 3.16 22.77
CA PHE A 140 -6.72 2.31 23.81
C PHE A 140 -5.80 2.26 25.04
N ASP A 141 -5.57 3.41 25.69
CA ASP A 141 -5.21 3.42 27.12
C ASP A 141 -6.34 4.02 27.95
N PRO A 142 -7.35 3.21 28.36
CA PRO A 142 -8.34 3.62 29.33
C PRO A 142 -7.91 3.18 30.74
N THR A 143 -6.74 3.58 31.25
CA THR A 143 -6.37 3.59 32.69
C THR A 143 -5.02 4.31 32.78
N THR A 144 -4.93 5.59 33.18
CA THR A 144 -4.74 5.93 34.60
C THR A 144 -5.08 7.41 34.78
N THR A 145 -6.28 7.67 35.31
CA THR A 145 -6.53 8.87 36.10
C THR A 145 -5.73 8.73 37.40
N SER A 146 -4.55 9.33 37.45
CA SER A 146 -3.95 9.72 38.73
C SER A 146 -3.55 11.19 38.64
N MET A 147 -4.42 11.99 39.25
CA MET A 147 -4.20 13.39 39.63
C MET A 147 -2.80 13.56 40.27
N PRO A 148 -2.03 14.63 39.97
CA PRO A 148 -0.76 14.87 40.64
C PRO A 148 -1.05 15.37 42.05
N THR A 149 -0.97 14.48 43.04
CA THR A 149 -0.94 14.89 44.45
C THR A 149 0.51 14.98 44.89
N THR A 150 0.98 16.22 44.97
CA THR A 150 2.22 16.62 45.64
C THR A 150 2.21 16.08 47.07
N SER A 151 3.17 15.22 47.41
CA SER A 151 3.58 15.03 48.80
C SER A 151 5.05 14.64 48.85
N THR A 152 5.86 15.66 49.11
CA THR A 152 7.22 15.56 49.60
C THR A 152 7.23 14.82 50.93
N SER A 153 8.06 13.79 51.08
CA SER A 153 8.62 13.41 52.38
C SER A 153 9.97 12.74 52.16
N HIS A 154 10.99 13.45 52.61
CA HIS A 154 12.38 13.03 52.68
C HIS A 154 12.55 11.92 53.72
N SER A 155 13.43 10.96 53.46
CA SER A 155 14.24 10.34 54.51
C SER A 155 15.57 9.86 53.95
N VAL A 156 16.61 10.27 54.65
CA VAL A 156 18.02 10.24 54.30
C VAL A 156 18.68 9.00 54.93
N LEU A 157 19.56 8.37 54.14
CA LEU A 157 20.75 7.58 54.48
C LEU A 157 20.65 6.41 55.47
N HIS A 158 21.07 5.22 55.03
CA HIS A 158 22.07 4.44 55.77
C HIS A 158 23.01 3.70 54.80
N ARG A 159 24.30 4.07 54.92
CA ARG A 159 25.50 3.43 54.37
C ARG A 159 25.92 2.33 55.34
N THR A 160 26.31 1.15 54.85
CA THR A 160 27.39 0.30 55.42
C THR A 160 27.89 -0.69 54.36
N SER A 161 29.21 -0.88 54.32
CA SER A 161 30.02 -1.52 53.28
C SER A 161 30.48 -2.94 53.67
N SER A 162 30.78 -3.80 52.68
CA SER A 162 31.90 -4.79 52.64
C SER A 162 31.67 -5.77 51.46
N ILE A 163 32.33 -5.66 50.29
CA ILE A 163 33.67 -6.14 49.87
C ILE A 163 33.87 -7.66 50.01
N THR A 164 34.12 -8.35 48.87
CA THR A 164 35.09 -9.48 48.74
C THR A 164 35.50 -9.72 47.27
N SER A 165 36.76 -9.35 46.97
CA SER A 165 37.79 -9.87 46.04
C SER A 165 37.60 -10.07 44.51
N GLN A 166 38.46 -9.33 43.78
CA GLN A 166 39.12 -9.48 42.44
C GLN A 166 39.92 -10.80 42.22
N PRO A 167 40.69 -11.04 41.10
CA PRO A 167 41.15 -10.16 39.97
C PRO A 167 40.94 -10.71 38.53
N ILE A 168 40.71 -9.89 37.48
CA ILE A 168 41.64 -9.16 36.58
C ILE A 168 42.80 -10.01 35.99
N PHE A 169 42.86 -10.16 34.66
CA PHE A 169 44.07 -9.88 33.86
C PHE A 169 43.73 -9.62 32.37
N PHE A 170 44.06 -8.40 31.92
CA PHE A 170 44.20 -7.98 30.53
C PHE A 170 45.61 -8.32 30.05
N THR A 171 45.80 -8.70 28.79
CA THR A 171 47.07 -8.45 28.07
C THR A 171 46.82 -8.00 26.65
N HIS A 172 47.16 -6.73 26.42
CA HIS A 172 47.49 -6.09 25.16
C HIS A 172 48.96 -6.38 24.85
N VAL A 173 49.31 -6.84 23.64
CA VAL A 173 50.66 -6.67 23.05
C VAL A 173 50.54 -6.61 21.52
N ASP A 174 50.84 -5.42 20.99
CA ASP A 174 51.22 -5.15 19.60
C ASP A 174 52.45 -5.98 19.18
N SER A 175 52.52 -6.37 17.89
CA SER A 175 53.70 -6.08 17.05
C SER A 175 53.62 -6.67 15.65
N LYS A 176 53.96 -5.79 14.70
CA LYS A 176 54.85 -6.00 13.55
C LYS A 176 54.25 -6.34 12.18
N ALA A 177 54.37 -5.33 11.31
CA ALA A 177 54.40 -5.44 9.86
C ALA A 177 55.62 -6.25 9.37
N GLU A 178 55.43 -7.03 8.31
CA GLU A 178 56.43 -7.22 7.26
C GLU A 178 55.72 -7.70 5.98
N GLN A 179 56.17 -7.09 4.89
CA GLN A 179 55.85 -7.29 3.49
C GLN A 179 56.23 -8.68 2.98
N ALA A 180 55.43 -9.26 2.08
CA ALA A 180 55.97 -10.12 1.01
C ALA A 180 55.01 -10.18 -0.18
N SER A 181 55.45 -9.63 -1.29
CA SER A 181 54.89 -9.88 -2.61
C SER A 181 55.37 -11.24 -3.09
N ILE A 182 54.50 -12.03 -3.72
CA ILE A 182 54.92 -13.12 -4.60
C ILE A 182 54.18 -12.96 -5.93
N VAL A 183 54.94 -12.51 -6.91
CA VAL A 183 54.70 -12.72 -8.33
C VAL A 183 55.02 -14.19 -8.63
N GLY A 184 54.10 -14.91 -9.26
CA GLY A 184 54.29 -16.28 -9.71
C GLY A 184 53.45 -16.56 -10.96
N SER A 185 54.16 -16.75 -12.06
CA SER A 185 53.66 -16.84 -13.44
C SER A 185 52.75 -18.03 -13.75
N VAL A 186 51.83 -17.74 -14.67
CA VAL A 186 51.31 -18.56 -15.78
C VAL A 186 51.87 -19.98 -15.93
N GLN A 187 50.97 -20.97 -15.88
CA GLN A 187 51.00 -22.16 -16.74
C GLN A 187 49.55 -22.55 -17.06
N GLY A 188 49.13 -22.29 -18.31
CA GLY A 188 47.84 -22.72 -18.83
C GLY A 188 47.88 -24.15 -19.34
N SER A 189 46.73 -24.84 -19.29
CA SER A 189 46.19 -25.76 -20.32
C SER A 189 44.82 -26.33 -19.85
N PRO A 190 44.05 -27.10 -20.65
CA PRO A 190 42.93 -26.57 -21.43
C PRO A 190 41.58 -27.22 -21.07
N GLY A 191 40.48 -26.51 -21.35
CA GLY A 191 39.18 -27.15 -21.57
C GLY A 191 38.12 -26.89 -20.49
N LYS A 192 37.23 -25.95 -20.79
CA LYS A 192 35.78 -26.18 -20.98
C LYS A 192 35.09 -24.83 -21.16
N LYS A 193 35.00 -24.38 -22.42
CA LYS A 193 34.12 -23.28 -22.86
C LYS A 193 32.64 -23.69 -22.86
N THR A 194 32.19 -24.51 -21.90
CA THR A 194 30.85 -25.13 -21.95
C THR A 194 29.87 -24.51 -20.96
N VAL A 195 30.32 -23.58 -20.11
CA VAL A 195 29.45 -23.02 -19.05
C VAL A 195 28.76 -21.71 -19.45
N VAL A 196 29.26 -20.97 -20.44
CA VAL A 196 28.63 -19.71 -20.91
C VAL A 196 27.59 -19.98 -22.02
N ILE A 197 27.83 -20.98 -22.88
CA ILE A 197 26.97 -21.29 -24.04
C ILE A 197 25.63 -21.90 -23.59
N THR A 198 25.63 -22.72 -22.55
CA THR A 198 24.39 -23.31 -21.99
C THR A 198 23.47 -22.23 -21.43
N SER A 199 24.00 -21.16 -20.84
CA SER A 199 23.22 -20.03 -20.33
C SER A 199 22.54 -19.24 -21.45
N VAL A 200 23.25 -18.97 -22.56
CA VAL A 200 22.67 -18.24 -23.69
C VAL A 200 21.58 -19.07 -24.35
N VAL A 201 21.83 -20.36 -24.59
CA VAL A 201 20.85 -21.27 -25.18
C VAL A 201 19.60 -21.38 -24.29
N ALA A 202 19.75 -21.50 -22.97
CA ALA A 202 18.61 -21.55 -22.05
C ALA A 202 17.77 -20.27 -22.08
N VAL A 203 18.40 -19.09 -22.08
CA VAL A 203 17.69 -17.80 -22.16
C VAL A 203 16.96 -17.65 -23.50
N PHE A 204 17.59 -18.03 -24.61
CA PHE A 204 16.95 -18.02 -25.93
C PHE A 204 15.75 -18.98 -25.99
N LEU A 205 15.86 -20.18 -25.42
CA LEU A 205 14.76 -21.15 -25.39
C LEU A 205 13.58 -20.64 -24.55
N VAL A 206 13.84 -20.04 -23.38
CA VAL A 206 12.79 -19.44 -22.54
C VAL A 206 12.12 -18.26 -23.27
N ALA A 207 12.89 -17.40 -23.94
CA ALA A 207 12.35 -16.29 -24.72
C ALA A 207 11.47 -16.79 -25.88
N LEU A 208 11.89 -17.83 -26.61
CA LEU A 208 11.10 -18.42 -27.70
C LEU A 208 9.80 -19.04 -27.18
N VAL A 209 9.84 -19.80 -26.10
CA VAL A 209 8.64 -20.39 -25.47
C VAL A 209 7.67 -19.29 -25.03
N THR A 210 8.18 -18.20 -24.45
CA THR A 210 7.37 -17.06 -24.01
C THR A 210 6.71 -16.34 -25.19
N VAL A 211 7.46 -16.09 -26.27
CA VAL A 211 6.92 -15.47 -27.50
C VAL A 211 5.86 -16.35 -28.15
N VAL A 212 6.07 -17.66 -28.21
CA VAL A 212 5.09 -18.62 -28.72
C VAL A 212 3.85 -18.61 -27.84
N TYR A 213 3.99 -18.67 -26.52
CA TYR A 213 2.88 -18.60 -25.57
C TYR A 213 2.06 -17.31 -25.74
N ILE A 214 2.71 -16.14 -25.84
CA ILE A 214 2.04 -14.86 -26.09
C ILE A 214 1.32 -14.86 -27.44
N LYS A 215 1.91 -15.43 -28.50
CA LYS A 215 1.24 -15.54 -29.82
C LYS A 215 0.05 -16.49 -29.78
N VAL A 216 0.16 -17.61 -29.08
CA VAL A 216 -0.93 -18.58 -28.89
C VAL A 216 -2.07 -17.93 -28.11
N LYS A 217 -1.77 -17.23 -27.00
CA LYS A 217 -2.77 -16.51 -26.21
C LYS A 217 -3.45 -15.40 -27.01
N ARG A 218 -2.68 -14.59 -27.76
CA ARG A 218 -3.24 -13.57 -28.68
C ARG A 218 -4.08 -14.17 -29.83
N LYS A 219 -3.88 -15.44 -30.17
CA LYS A 219 -4.71 -16.15 -31.14
C LYS A 219 -5.98 -16.73 -30.48
N ALA A 220 -5.88 -17.17 -29.23
CA ALA A 220 -7.03 -17.61 -28.43
C ALA A 220 -7.97 -16.45 -28.08
N ASP A 221 -7.45 -15.24 -27.87
CA ASP A 221 -8.25 -14.02 -27.66
C ASP A 221 -8.91 -13.49 -28.96
N LYS A 222 -8.67 -14.15 -30.12
CA LYS A 222 -9.26 -13.81 -31.43
C LYS A 222 -10.40 -14.75 -31.86
N GLU A 223 -10.96 -15.54 -30.94
CA GLU A 223 -12.21 -16.25 -31.22
C GLU A 223 -13.37 -15.23 -31.37
N PRO A 224 -14.17 -15.29 -32.45
CA PRO A 224 -15.11 -14.24 -32.82
C PRO A 224 -16.31 -14.21 -31.86
N TYR A 225 -16.56 -13.06 -31.25
CA TYR A 225 -17.81 -12.79 -30.55
C TYR A 225 -18.96 -12.79 -31.55
N ILE A 226 -19.85 -13.77 -31.40
CA ILE A 226 -21.07 -13.91 -32.20
C ILE A 226 -21.98 -12.70 -31.95
N GLU A 227 -22.28 -11.95 -33.02
CA GLU A 227 -23.31 -10.91 -33.05
C GLU A 227 -24.67 -11.57 -32.73
N ARG A 228 -25.22 -11.27 -31.55
CA ARG A 228 -26.58 -11.66 -31.18
C ARG A 228 -27.46 -10.43 -31.20
N GLU A 229 -28.47 -10.52 -32.05
CA GLU A 229 -29.43 -9.53 -32.48
C GLU A 229 -30.10 -8.74 -31.35
N GLU A 230 -30.28 -7.45 -31.63
CA GLU A 230 -31.46 -6.61 -31.42
C GLU A 230 -32.50 -7.12 -30.41
N TRP A 231 -32.51 -6.55 -29.20
CA TRP A 231 -33.70 -6.52 -28.35
C TRP A 231 -34.29 -5.13 -28.32
N THR A 232 -35.40 -5.04 -29.05
CA THR A 232 -36.37 -3.96 -29.07
C THR A 232 -36.79 -3.55 -27.65
N HIS A 233 -36.69 -2.25 -27.38
CA HIS A 233 -37.26 -1.64 -26.18
C HIS A 233 -38.80 -1.72 -26.23
N VAL A 234 -39.38 -2.68 -25.51
CA VAL A 234 -40.79 -2.61 -25.13
C VAL A 234 -40.93 -1.56 -24.03
N LYS A 235 -41.56 -0.43 -24.38
CA LYS A 235 -42.03 0.56 -23.39
C LYS A 235 -43.26 -0.01 -22.67
N TYR A 236 -43.13 -0.30 -21.39
CA TYR A 236 -44.28 -0.39 -20.49
C TYR A 236 -44.45 0.95 -19.78
N THR A 237 -45.48 1.69 -20.17
CA THR A 237 -46.03 2.80 -19.39
C THR A 237 -47.04 2.23 -18.41
N ASP A 238 -46.71 2.20 -17.13
CA ASP A 238 -47.67 1.98 -16.06
C ASP A 238 -48.40 3.30 -15.77
N ALA A 239 -49.67 3.37 -16.16
CA ALA A 239 -50.61 4.37 -15.68
C ALA A 239 -51.67 3.64 -14.87
N LYS A 240 -51.65 3.79 -13.54
CA LYS A 240 -52.70 3.29 -12.66
C LYS A 240 -53.37 4.44 -11.91
N LYS A 241 -54.71 4.37 -11.97
CA LYS A 241 -55.76 5.03 -11.18
C LYS A 241 -56.22 6.42 -11.62
N SER A 242 -57.46 6.50 -12.10
CA SER A 242 -58.62 6.65 -11.21
C SER A 242 -59.92 6.38 -11.97
N GLY A 243 -60.83 5.61 -11.38
CA GLY A 243 -62.13 5.30 -11.97
C GLY A 243 -63.09 6.49 -11.94
N SER A 244 -64.06 6.47 -12.86
CA SER A 244 -65.41 6.94 -12.60
C SER A 244 -66.36 6.43 -13.69
N THR A 245 -67.33 5.63 -13.26
CA THR A 245 -68.49 5.17 -14.01
C THR A 245 -69.36 6.36 -14.41
N LYS A 246 -69.78 6.46 -15.68
CA LYS A 246 -71.14 6.91 -16.02
C LYS A 246 -71.52 6.54 -17.46
N VAL A 247 -72.56 5.71 -17.51
CA VAL A 247 -73.49 5.47 -18.61
C VAL A 247 -74.23 6.77 -18.92
N VAL A 248 -74.34 7.18 -20.20
CA VAL A 248 -75.53 7.84 -20.79
C VAL A 248 -75.50 7.63 -22.31
N SER A 249 -76.58 7.04 -22.81
CA SER A 249 -77.01 6.94 -24.20
C SER A 249 -77.49 8.28 -24.76
N VAL A 250 -77.25 8.56 -26.05
CA VAL A 250 -78.26 8.92 -27.09
C VAL A 250 -77.64 8.56 -28.44
#